data_AF-A0A9P8EW57-F1
#
_entry.id   AF-A0A9P8EW57-F1
#
_cell.length_a   1.000
_cell.length_b   1.000
_cell.length_c   1.000
_cell.angle_alpha   90.00
_cell.angle_beta   90.00
_cell.angle_gamma   90.00
#
_symmetry.space_group_name_H-M   'P 1'
#
loop_
_entity.id
_entity.type
_entity.pdbx_description
1 polymer ?
#
loop_
_entity_poly.entity_id
_entity_poly.type
_entity_poly.pdbx_seq_one_letter_code
_entity_poly.pdbx_strand_id
1 'polypeptide(L)'
;MGRLSHESSRSSIDTTSNGEGLPLYSDITVTSPGELTVPAEKATPDEVREFLVKLLVQNRGLHQDHARRVASKWTLGTGRELMSYPPRLYAEMFGLEDAWMVYKEAKLFIRTQKQKGKPKGLWIASGIMFLIFAISFPIFLLTDLNDHTAIKIITAFSSLVSGCLTILLCLFAIVDNTIEEKIEQELIFGLKKSKD
;
A
#
# COMPACT_ATOMS: atom_id res chain seq x y z
N MET A 1 8.00 -40.09 -76.33
CA MET A 1 8.40 -38.99 -75.40
C MET A 1 8.74 -39.65 -74.08
N GLY A 2 9.85 -39.47 -73.38
CA GLY A 2 11.10 -38.74 -73.56
C GLY A 2 12.01 -39.18 -72.40
N ARG A 3 13.18 -39.70 -72.75
CA ARG A 3 14.47 -39.77 -72.04
C ARG A 3 14.59 -39.03 -70.68
N LEU A 4 15.16 -39.69 -69.66
CA LEU A 4 16.43 -39.35 -68.95
C LEU A 4 16.42 -39.80 -67.47
N SER A 5 17.42 -40.60 -67.14
CA SER A 5 17.96 -40.83 -65.80
C SER A 5 18.51 -39.54 -65.19
N HIS A 6 18.27 -39.31 -63.89
CA HIS A 6 19.09 -38.41 -63.10
C HIS A 6 19.34 -38.98 -61.70
N GLU A 7 20.62 -39.19 -61.46
CA GLU A 7 21.29 -39.44 -60.20
C GLU A 7 21.45 -38.12 -59.43
N SER A 8 21.22 -38.13 -58.11
CA SER A 8 21.94 -37.27 -57.16
C SER A 8 21.62 -37.62 -55.71
N SER A 9 22.66 -38.16 -55.06
CA SER A 9 23.23 -37.66 -53.81
C SER A 9 22.41 -37.73 -52.53
N ARG A 10 22.83 -38.67 -51.68
CA ARG A 10 22.65 -38.70 -50.23
C ARG A 10 22.99 -37.35 -49.59
N SER A 11 22.14 -36.89 -48.68
CA SER A 11 22.54 -36.09 -47.51
C SER A 11 21.61 -36.44 -46.34
N SER A 12 22.14 -37.24 -45.43
CA SER A 12 21.59 -37.46 -44.10
C SER A 12 21.89 -36.23 -43.24
N ILE A 13 20.86 -35.47 -42.88
CA ILE A 13 20.89 -34.56 -41.74
C ILE A 13 19.73 -34.93 -40.83
N ASP A 14 20.13 -35.41 -39.67
CA ASP A 14 19.32 -35.65 -38.48
C ASP A 14 19.05 -34.29 -37.82
N THR A 15 17.78 -33.93 -37.67
CA THR A 15 17.34 -32.99 -36.63
C THR A 15 15.86 -33.22 -36.37
N THR A 16 15.62 -34.02 -35.35
CA THR A 16 14.50 -33.97 -34.41
C THR A 16 13.88 -32.57 -34.27
N SER A 17 12.55 -32.55 -34.02
CA SER A 17 11.72 -31.41 -33.57
C SER A 17 10.69 -30.87 -34.57
N ASN A 18 9.77 -31.73 -35.02
CA ASN A 18 8.41 -31.30 -35.36
C ASN A 18 7.52 -31.46 -34.12
N GLY A 19 7.40 -30.38 -33.37
CA GLY A 19 6.48 -30.24 -32.26
C GLY A 19 6.03 -28.78 -32.22
N GLU A 20 4.89 -28.54 -32.87
CA GLU A 20 4.20 -27.27 -32.97
C GLU A 20 3.91 -26.72 -31.57
N GLY A 21 4.79 -25.87 -31.07
CA GLY A 21 4.59 -25.11 -29.84
C GLY A 21 4.19 -23.69 -30.21
N LEU A 22 2.90 -23.35 -30.07
CA LEU A 22 2.46 -21.97 -29.95
C LEU A 22 3.43 -21.22 -29.02
N PRO A 23 3.83 -19.96 -29.31
CA PRO A 23 4.55 -19.17 -28.35
C PRO A 23 3.61 -18.95 -27.15
N LEU A 24 3.72 -19.83 -26.16
CA LEU A 24 3.18 -19.63 -24.84
C LEU A 24 3.80 -18.34 -24.34
N TYR A 25 2.95 -17.46 -23.83
CA TYR A 25 3.28 -16.22 -23.16
C TYR A 25 4.30 -16.47 -22.02
N SER A 26 5.58 -16.62 -22.34
CA SER A 26 6.66 -16.83 -21.38
C SER A 26 7.49 -15.57 -21.15
N ASP A 27 7.01 -14.42 -21.61
CA ASP A 27 7.55 -13.10 -21.25
C ASP A 27 6.52 -12.26 -20.49
N ILE A 28 5.74 -12.89 -19.59
CA ILE A 28 5.30 -12.14 -18.41
C ILE A 28 6.54 -12.06 -17.54
N THR A 29 7.35 -11.03 -17.78
CA THR A 29 8.21 -10.51 -16.74
C THR A 29 7.29 -10.14 -15.59
N VAL A 30 7.14 -11.07 -14.64
CA VAL A 30 6.67 -10.77 -13.30
C VAL A 30 7.75 -9.84 -12.75
N THR A 31 7.62 -8.55 -13.08
CA THR A 31 8.44 -7.51 -12.52
C THR A 31 8.25 -7.64 -11.02
N SER A 32 9.28 -8.19 -10.36
CA SER A 32 9.45 -8.15 -8.92
C SER A 32 8.89 -6.83 -8.41
N PRO A 33 8.02 -6.81 -7.38
CA PRO A 33 7.27 -5.62 -7.00
C PRO A 33 8.28 -4.53 -6.63
N GLY A 34 8.61 -3.70 -7.62
CA GLY A 34 9.45 -2.55 -7.44
C GLY A 34 8.81 -1.71 -6.35
N GLU A 35 9.63 -1.23 -5.43
CA GLU A 35 9.19 -0.46 -4.27
C GLU A 35 8.12 0.55 -4.70
N LEU A 36 6.90 0.37 -4.19
CA LEU A 36 5.81 1.29 -4.49
C LEU A 36 6.20 2.68 -3.99
N THR A 37 6.38 3.60 -4.92
CA THR A 37 6.62 5.00 -4.63
C THR A 37 5.42 5.82 -5.09
N VAL A 38 5.08 6.86 -4.33
CA VAL A 38 4.01 7.77 -4.73
C VAL A 38 4.44 8.48 -6.00
N PRO A 39 3.61 8.52 -7.06
CA PRO A 39 3.93 9.25 -8.28
C PRO A 39 4.21 10.71 -7.97
N ALA A 40 5.25 11.27 -8.61
CA ALA A 40 5.51 12.71 -8.53
C ALA A 40 4.30 13.51 -9.03
N GLU A 41 4.14 14.76 -8.58
CA GLU A 41 3.04 15.61 -9.04
C GLU A 41 3.02 15.80 -10.57
N LYS A 42 4.20 15.81 -11.19
CA LYS A 42 4.38 15.92 -12.64
C LYS A 42 4.45 14.57 -13.37
N ALA A 43 4.13 13.47 -12.68
CA ALA A 43 4.14 12.15 -13.28
C ALA A 43 3.17 12.07 -14.45
N THR A 44 3.60 11.37 -15.50
CA THR A 44 2.80 11.19 -16.71
C THR A 44 1.62 10.25 -16.44
N PRO A 45 0.55 10.30 -17.26
CA PRO A 45 -0.57 9.37 -17.11
C PRO A 45 -0.14 7.89 -17.15
N ASP A 46 0.87 7.57 -17.96
CA ASP A 46 1.40 6.21 -18.10
C ASP A 46 2.07 5.73 -16.80
N GLU A 47 2.88 6.59 -16.18
CA GLU A 47 3.50 6.32 -14.87
C GLU A 47 2.44 6.14 -13.77
N VAL A 48 1.38 6.94 -13.80
CA VAL A 48 0.26 6.81 -12.85
C VAL A 48 -0.47 5.48 -13.06
N ARG A 49 -0.69 5.05 -14.31
CA ARG A 49 -1.29 3.74 -14.59
C ARG A 49 -0.44 2.61 -14.05
N GLU A 50 0.87 2.64 -14.29
CA GLU A 50 1.78 1.62 -13.78
C GLU A 50 1.76 1.56 -12.25
N PHE A 51 1.76 2.73 -11.60
CA PHE A 51 1.58 2.83 -10.15
C PHE A 51 0.27 2.19 -9.68
N LEU A 52 -0.86 2.52 -10.32
CA LEU A 52 -2.17 1.97 -9.95
C LEU A 52 -2.22 0.44 -10.12
N VAL A 53 -1.61 -0.11 -11.16
CA VAL A 53 -1.51 -1.57 -11.34
C VAL A 53 -0.77 -2.20 -10.17
N LYS A 54 0.44 -1.69 -9.86
CA LYS A 54 1.25 -2.22 -8.76
C LYS A 54 0.54 -2.09 -7.42
N LEU A 55 -0.12 -0.96 -7.19
CA LEU A 55 -0.87 -0.67 -5.97
C LEU A 55 -2.00 -1.68 -5.75
N LEU A 56 -2.83 -1.93 -6.78
CA LEU A 56 -3.97 -2.84 -6.69
C LEU A 56 -3.52 -4.30 -6.55
N VAL A 57 -2.46 -4.71 -7.24
CA VAL A 57 -1.89 -6.05 -7.09
C VAL A 57 -1.34 -6.25 -5.68
N GLN A 58 -0.59 -5.29 -5.15
CA GLN A 58 0.08 -5.43 -3.85
C GLN A 58 -0.89 -5.31 -2.65
N ASN A 59 -1.80 -4.35 -2.67
CA ASN A 59 -2.67 -4.11 -1.50
C ASN A 59 -3.88 -5.05 -1.45
N ARG A 60 -4.39 -5.47 -2.61
CA ARG A 60 -5.65 -6.24 -2.71
C ARG A 60 -5.47 -7.63 -3.31
N GLY A 61 -4.28 -7.98 -3.80
CA GLY A 61 -4.05 -9.27 -4.45
C GLY A 61 -4.82 -9.43 -5.76
N LEU A 62 -5.16 -8.33 -6.45
CA LEU A 62 -5.85 -8.40 -7.73
C LEU A 62 -4.97 -9.10 -8.78
N HIS A 63 -5.60 -9.87 -9.67
CA HIS A 63 -4.91 -10.42 -10.83
C HIS A 63 -4.37 -9.28 -11.70
N GLN A 64 -3.15 -9.44 -12.22
CA GLN A 64 -2.43 -8.39 -12.97
C GLN A 64 -3.27 -7.84 -14.14
N ASP A 65 -3.96 -8.71 -14.88
CA ASP A 65 -4.82 -8.30 -16.00
C ASP A 65 -6.01 -7.46 -15.56
N HIS A 66 -6.61 -7.77 -14.41
CA HIS A 66 -7.73 -7.01 -13.88
C HIS A 66 -7.27 -5.64 -13.42
N ALA A 67 -6.15 -5.58 -12.67
CA ALA A 67 -5.54 -4.33 -12.25
C ALA A 67 -5.15 -3.46 -13.47
N ARG A 68 -4.61 -4.06 -14.54
CA ARG A 68 -4.29 -3.35 -15.78
C ARG A 68 -5.53 -2.79 -16.48
N ARG A 69 -6.63 -3.55 -16.54
CA ARG A 69 -7.91 -3.05 -17.09
C ARG A 69 -8.43 -1.87 -16.29
N VAL A 70 -8.45 -1.97 -14.96
CA VAL A 70 -8.89 -0.87 -14.09
C VAL A 70 -8.00 0.35 -14.31
N ALA A 71 -6.68 0.21 -14.17
CA ALA A 71 -5.73 1.30 -14.36
C ALA A 71 -5.80 1.92 -15.76
N SER A 72 -6.10 1.15 -16.81
CA SER A 72 -6.21 1.66 -18.18
C SER A 72 -7.28 2.74 -18.37
N LYS A 73 -8.28 2.80 -17.49
CA LYS A 73 -9.31 3.85 -17.48
C LYS A 73 -8.73 5.23 -17.13
N TRP A 74 -7.52 5.29 -16.55
CA TRP A 74 -6.79 6.52 -16.29
C TRP A 74 -6.01 6.98 -17.53
N THR A 75 -6.61 7.90 -18.31
CA THR A 75 -6.10 8.28 -19.63
C THR A 75 -5.39 9.63 -19.66
N LEU A 76 -5.96 10.65 -19.03
CA LEU A 76 -5.51 12.04 -19.13
C LEU A 76 -4.92 12.60 -17.83
N GLY A 77 -5.12 11.91 -16.70
CA GLY A 77 -4.71 12.41 -15.39
C GLY A 77 -3.21 12.28 -15.14
N THR A 78 -2.63 13.29 -14.50
CA THR A 78 -1.26 13.34 -13.99
C THR A 78 -1.18 12.89 -12.52
N GLY A 79 0.03 12.71 -11.99
CA GLY A 79 0.19 12.36 -10.56
C GLY A 79 -0.44 13.38 -9.61
N ARG A 80 -0.42 14.67 -9.97
CA ARG A 80 -1.12 15.73 -9.24
C ARG A 80 -2.62 15.49 -9.18
N GLU A 81 -3.21 15.05 -10.27
CA GLU A 81 -4.65 14.82 -10.38
C GLU A 81 -5.08 13.57 -9.61
N LEU A 82 -4.23 12.54 -9.58
CA LEU A 82 -4.40 11.41 -8.68
C LEU A 82 -4.52 11.88 -7.21
N MET A 83 -3.68 12.84 -6.81
CA MET A 83 -3.69 13.39 -5.46
C MET A 83 -4.84 14.35 -5.17
N SER A 84 -5.26 15.17 -6.15
CA SER A 84 -6.21 16.26 -5.93
C SER A 84 -7.67 15.91 -6.24
N TYR A 85 -7.90 14.91 -7.10
CA TYR A 85 -9.26 14.62 -7.57
C TYR A 85 -10.18 14.14 -6.42
N PRO A 86 -11.43 14.64 -6.40
CA PRO A 86 -12.44 14.19 -5.46
C PRO A 86 -12.94 12.78 -5.85
N PRO A 87 -13.57 12.06 -4.91
CA PRO A 87 -14.08 10.71 -5.16
C PRO A 87 -15.04 10.59 -6.35
N ARG A 88 -15.74 11.67 -6.71
CA ARG A 88 -16.67 11.69 -7.84
C ARG A 88 -15.99 11.52 -9.18
N LEU A 89 -14.88 12.23 -9.42
CA LEU A 89 -14.14 12.09 -10.67
C LEU A 89 -13.59 10.65 -10.80
N TYR A 90 -13.20 10.04 -9.68
CA TYR A 90 -12.85 8.62 -9.67
C TYR A 90 -14.04 7.74 -10.07
N ALA A 91 -15.24 8.00 -9.55
CA ALA A 91 -16.45 7.25 -9.92
C ALA A 91 -16.83 7.42 -11.40
N GLU A 92 -16.68 8.61 -11.95
CA GLU A 92 -16.92 8.88 -13.38
C GLU A 92 -15.91 8.15 -14.28
N MET A 93 -14.63 8.08 -13.89
CA MET A 93 -13.59 7.42 -14.69
C MET A 93 -13.61 5.89 -14.56
N PHE A 94 -13.72 5.36 -13.34
CA PHE A 94 -13.56 3.94 -13.09
C PHE A 94 -14.90 3.19 -12.99
N GLY A 95 -16.01 3.87 -12.73
CA GLY A 95 -17.27 3.26 -12.30
C GLY A 95 -17.30 3.09 -10.78
N LEU A 96 -18.51 3.00 -10.21
CA LEU A 96 -18.72 3.15 -8.76
C LEU A 96 -17.99 2.08 -7.92
N GLU A 97 -17.93 0.84 -8.40
CA GLU A 97 -17.28 -0.29 -7.73
C GLU A 97 -15.75 -0.17 -7.75
N ASP A 98 -15.16 -0.03 -8.93
CA ASP A 98 -13.70 0.10 -9.10
C ASP A 98 -13.17 1.39 -8.48
N ALA A 99 -13.92 2.49 -8.58
CA ALA A 99 -13.53 3.80 -8.06
C ALA A 99 -13.36 3.80 -6.54
N TRP A 100 -14.27 3.13 -5.81
CA TRP A 100 -14.18 3.03 -4.37
C TRP A 100 -12.85 2.38 -3.96
N MET A 101 -12.50 1.29 -4.62
CA MET A 101 -11.28 0.54 -4.37
C MET A 101 -10.04 1.39 -4.68
N VAL A 102 -9.96 1.94 -5.89
CA VAL A 102 -8.81 2.72 -6.36
C VAL A 102 -8.60 3.96 -5.48
N TYR A 103 -9.68 4.69 -5.17
CA TYR A 103 -9.60 5.90 -4.35
C TYR A 103 -9.10 5.60 -2.94
N LYS A 104 -9.67 4.58 -2.28
CA LYS A 104 -9.30 4.18 -0.93
C LYS A 104 -7.82 3.80 -0.88
N GLU A 105 -7.39 2.90 -1.76
CA GLU A 105 -6.00 2.42 -1.76
C GLU A 105 -5.01 3.53 -2.10
N ALA A 106 -5.29 4.35 -3.11
CA ALA A 106 -4.38 5.42 -3.51
C ALA A 106 -4.22 6.47 -2.41
N LYS A 107 -5.32 6.95 -1.83
CA LYS A 107 -5.28 7.97 -0.76
C LYS A 107 -4.64 7.43 0.52
N LEU A 108 -4.94 6.19 0.89
CA LEU A 108 -4.32 5.54 2.04
C LEU A 108 -2.81 5.43 1.83
N PHE A 109 -2.38 4.90 0.68
CA PHE A 109 -0.97 4.76 0.36
C PHE A 109 -0.21 6.10 0.39
N ILE A 110 -0.77 7.15 -0.22
CA ILE A 110 -0.16 8.49 -0.25
C ILE A 110 -0.02 9.07 1.16
N ARG A 111 -1.04 8.90 2.01
CA ARG A 111 -0.97 9.37 3.41
C ARG A 111 0.04 8.55 4.23
N THR A 112 0.06 7.23 4.08
CA THR A 112 1.02 6.36 4.76
C THR A 112 2.46 6.66 4.34
N GLN A 113 2.72 6.91 3.05
CA GLN A 113 4.04 7.33 2.57
C GLN A 113 4.48 8.67 3.19
N LYS A 114 3.58 9.66 3.28
CA LYS A 114 3.86 10.92 4.02
C LYS A 114 4.18 10.66 5.50
N GLN A 115 3.57 9.66 6.12
CA GLN A 115 3.85 9.29 7.51
C GLN A 115 5.13 8.47 7.69
N LYS A 116 5.54 7.65 6.72
CA LYS A 116 6.79 6.86 6.78
C LYS A 116 8.06 7.70 6.88
N GLY A 117 8.00 8.99 6.52
CA GLY A 117 9.05 9.97 6.81
C GLY A 117 9.23 10.28 8.30
N LYS A 118 8.33 9.83 9.18
CA LYS A 118 8.47 9.94 10.64
C LYS A 118 9.33 8.79 11.17
N PRO A 119 10.26 9.06 12.11
CA PRO A 119 11.22 8.06 12.55
C PRO A 119 10.52 6.88 13.25
N LYS A 120 10.70 5.66 12.72
CA LYS A 120 10.20 4.39 13.28
C LYS A 120 10.67 4.13 14.72
N GLY A 121 11.74 4.81 15.16
CA GLY A 121 12.24 4.76 16.53
C GLY A 121 11.22 5.20 17.58
N LEU A 122 10.23 6.03 17.21
CA LEU A 122 9.21 6.51 18.14
C LEU A 122 8.29 5.38 18.64
N TRP A 123 7.94 4.43 17.78
CA TRP A 123 7.09 3.28 18.15
C TRP A 123 7.83 2.27 19.03
N ILE A 124 9.13 2.07 18.80
CA ILE A 124 9.97 1.20 19.62
C ILE A 124 10.17 1.82 21.02
N ALA A 125 10.47 3.13 21.07
CA ALA A 125 10.56 3.87 22.32
C ALA A 125 9.22 3.89 23.09
N SER A 126 8.11 4.01 22.37
CA SER A 126 6.75 3.91 22.93
C SER A 126 6.50 2.57 23.64
N GLY A 127 6.87 1.45 23.00
CA GLY A 127 6.73 0.12 23.61
C GLY A 127 7.55 -0.04 24.90
N ILE A 128 8.77 0.49 24.91
CA ILE A 128 9.64 0.48 26.09
C ILE A 128 9.04 1.33 27.23
N MET A 129 8.51 2.52 26.91
CA MET A 129 7.89 3.41 27.90
C MET A 129 6.64 2.81 28.54
N PHE A 130 5.80 2.12 27.75
CA PHE A 130 4.64 1.41 28.28
C PHE A 130 5.04 0.30 29.28
N LEU A 131 6.11 -0.43 28.98
CA LEU A 131 6.63 -1.47 29.86
C LEU A 131 7.15 -0.89 31.19
N ILE A 132 7.83 0.26 31.15
CA ILE A 132 8.26 0.99 32.35
C ILE A 132 7.05 1.48 33.17
N PHE A 133 5.99 1.98 32.53
CA PHE A 133 4.76 2.38 33.22
C PHE A 133 4.08 1.19 33.91
N ALA A 134 3.93 0.08 33.19
CA ALA A 134 3.29 -1.14 33.69
C ALA A 134 4.01 -1.74 34.92
N ILE A 135 5.33 -1.55 35.03
CA ILE A 135 6.13 -1.98 36.19
C ILE A 135 6.07 -0.94 37.33
N SER A 136 6.16 0.36 37.02
CA SER A 136 6.25 1.42 38.03
C SER A 136 4.91 1.68 38.74
N PHE A 137 3.79 1.58 38.02
CA PHE A 137 2.44 1.82 38.56
C PHE A 137 2.05 0.87 39.71
N PRO A 138 2.22 -0.47 39.61
CA PRO A 138 1.90 -1.38 40.72
C PRO A 138 2.86 -1.22 41.91
N ILE A 139 4.14 -0.92 41.69
CA ILE A 139 5.11 -0.66 42.77
C ILE A 139 4.71 0.58 43.58
N PHE A 140 4.18 1.61 42.92
CA PHE A 140 3.64 2.80 43.58
C PHE A 140 2.40 2.46 44.44
N LEU A 141 1.50 1.60 43.97
CA LEU A 141 0.31 1.19 44.72
C LEU A 141 0.62 0.27 45.91
N LEU A 142 1.64 -0.58 45.80
CA LEU A 142 2.00 -1.59 46.82
C LEU A 142 2.94 -1.08 47.92
N THR A 143 3.56 0.09 47.75
CA THR A 143 4.51 0.63 48.75
C THR A 143 3.77 1.38 49.85
N ASP A 144 3.89 0.87 51.08
CA ASP A 144 3.26 1.47 52.26
C ASP A 144 3.77 2.90 52.52
N LEU A 145 2.90 3.77 53.04
CA LEU A 145 3.08 5.23 53.09
C LEU A 145 4.15 5.74 54.07
N ASN A 146 4.80 4.88 54.85
CA ASN A 146 5.39 5.31 56.11
C ASN A 146 6.92 5.49 56.14
N ASP A 147 7.73 4.82 55.30
CA ASP A 147 9.20 4.79 55.53
C ASP A 147 10.09 5.48 54.47
N HIS A 148 9.65 5.73 53.24
CA HIS A 148 10.52 6.24 52.17
C HIS A 148 9.89 7.35 51.30
N THR A 149 9.79 8.56 51.84
CA THR A 149 9.16 9.73 51.21
C THR A 149 9.81 10.13 49.87
N ALA A 150 11.14 10.05 49.76
CA ALA A 150 11.86 10.43 48.54
C ALA A 150 11.59 9.45 47.36
N ILE A 151 11.54 8.15 47.64
CA ILE A 151 11.30 7.11 46.63
C ILE A 151 9.88 7.24 46.07
N LYS A 152 8.90 7.60 46.91
CA LYS A 152 7.51 7.84 46.50
C LYS A 152 7.35 9.02 45.55
N ILE A 153 8.03 10.14 45.81
CA ILE A 153 7.96 11.31 44.94
C ILE A 153 8.51 10.98 43.55
N ILE A 154 9.64 10.26 43.50
CA ILE A 154 10.28 9.85 42.24
C ILE A 154 9.37 8.87 41.46
N THR A 155 8.79 7.88 42.13
CA THR A 155 7.88 6.91 41.48
C THR A 155 6.54 7.52 41.06
N ALA A 156 6.00 8.47 41.83
CA ALA A 156 4.80 9.20 41.44
C ALA A 156 5.04 10.01 40.16
N PHE A 157 6.13 10.78 40.11
CA PHE A 157 6.49 11.57 38.92
C PHE A 157 6.76 10.69 37.69
N SER A 158 7.48 9.57 37.85
CA SER A 158 7.75 8.67 36.74
C SER A 158 6.48 8.01 36.21
N SER A 159 5.55 7.62 37.08
CA SER A 159 4.25 7.08 36.67
C SER A 159 3.40 8.13 35.96
N LEU A 160 3.38 9.38 36.42
CA LEU A 160 2.59 10.44 35.81
C LEU A 160 3.09 10.77 34.41
N VAL A 161 4.41 10.95 34.26
CA VAL A 161 5.02 11.27 32.96
C VAL A 161 4.84 10.12 31.98
N SER A 162 5.06 8.88 32.41
CA SER A 162 4.90 7.72 31.53
C SER A 162 3.43 7.44 31.20
N GLY A 163 2.51 7.65 32.14
CA GLY A 163 1.07 7.59 31.91
C GLY A 163 0.60 8.64 30.89
N CYS A 164 1.03 9.90 31.03
CA CYS A 164 0.72 10.94 30.05
C CYS A 164 1.29 10.63 28.66
N LEU A 165 2.52 10.10 28.59
CA LEU A 165 3.15 9.76 27.32
C LEU A 165 2.42 8.60 26.62
N THR A 166 2.03 7.57 27.37
CA THR A 166 1.29 6.42 26.82
C THR A 166 -0.11 6.81 26.35
N ILE A 167 -0.82 7.67 27.07
CA ILE A 167 -2.11 8.21 26.63
C ILE A 167 -1.96 9.00 25.31
N LEU A 168 -0.94 9.87 25.21
CA LEU A 168 -0.64 10.60 23.97
C LEU A 168 -0.41 9.66 22.78
N LEU A 169 0.33 8.57 23.00
CA LEU A 169 0.61 7.58 21.96
C LEU A 169 -0.64 6.79 21.55
N CYS A 170 -1.50 6.42 22.51
CA CYS A 170 -2.80 5.83 22.21
C CYS A 170 -3.68 6.78 21.39
N LEU A 171 -3.68 8.08 21.70
CA LEU A 171 -4.40 9.08 20.91
C LEU A 171 -3.86 9.15 19.47
N PHE A 172 -2.54 9.08 19.27
CA PHE A 172 -1.99 9.02 17.92
C PHE A 172 -2.41 7.76 17.15
N ALA A 173 -2.43 6.60 17.80
CA ALA A 173 -2.88 5.35 17.17
C ALA A 173 -4.38 5.39 16.79
N ILE A 174 -5.21 5.96 17.67
CA ILE A 174 -6.62 6.20 17.37
C ILE A 174 -6.75 7.17 16.18
N VAL A 175 -5.96 8.25 16.16
CA VAL A 175 -5.95 9.19 15.04
C VAL A 175 -5.59 8.49 13.73
N ASP A 176 -4.60 7.59 13.70
CA ASP A 176 -4.27 6.85 12.46
C ASP A 176 -5.43 5.96 11.98
N ASN A 177 -6.13 5.25 12.88
CA ASN A 177 -7.35 4.51 12.51
C ASN A 177 -8.46 5.44 12.01
N THR A 178 -8.60 6.65 12.58
CA THR A 178 -9.56 7.63 12.07
C THR A 178 -9.18 8.18 10.70
N ILE A 179 -7.93 8.07 10.23
CA ILE A 179 -7.56 8.52 8.88
C ILE A 179 -8.22 7.65 7.82
N GLU A 180 -8.23 6.33 8.02
CA GLU A 180 -8.91 5.40 7.10
C GLU A 180 -10.41 5.66 7.11
N GLU A 181 -11.01 5.74 8.31
CA GLU A 181 -12.44 6.03 8.47
C GLU A 181 -12.82 7.39 7.84
N LYS A 182 -11.94 8.40 7.95
CA LYS A 182 -12.16 9.71 7.31
C LYS A 182 -12.11 9.64 5.78
N ILE A 183 -11.26 8.79 5.18
CA ILE A 183 -11.24 8.56 3.73
C ILE A 183 -12.55 7.90 3.30
N GLU A 184 -13.03 6.91 4.06
CA GLU A 184 -14.29 6.24 3.77
C GLU A 184 -15.50 7.19 3.89
N GLN A 185 -15.54 8.02 4.92
CA GLN A 185 -16.58 9.04 5.09
C GLN A 185 -16.56 10.06 3.93
N GLU A 186 -15.38 10.53 3.52
CA GLU A 186 -15.21 11.44 2.38
C GLU A 186 -15.72 10.81 1.08
N LEU A 187 -15.45 9.51 0.89
CA LEU A 187 -15.92 8.73 -0.25
C LEU A 187 -17.45 8.56 -0.23
N ILE A 188 -18.04 8.14 0.89
CA ILE A 188 -19.49 7.98 1.04
C ILE A 188 -20.22 9.31 0.80
N PHE A 189 -19.75 10.39 1.43
CA PHE A 189 -20.35 11.72 1.26
C PHE A 189 -20.17 12.24 -0.17
N GLY A 190 -18.99 12.03 -0.76
CA GLY A 190 -18.65 12.38 -2.13
C GLY A 190 -19.58 11.72 -3.13
N LEU A 191 -19.82 10.41 -2.98
CA LEU A 191 -20.69 9.63 -3.86
C LEU A 191 -22.18 9.91 -3.64
N LYS A 192 -22.62 10.12 -2.40
CA LYS A 192 -24.04 10.40 -2.09
C LYS A 192 -24.55 11.67 -2.78
N LYS A 193 -23.76 12.76 -2.72
CA LYS A 193 -24.11 14.03 -3.40
C LYS A 193 -24.02 13.97 -4.93
N SER A 194 -23.64 12.84 -5.53
CA SER A 194 -23.72 12.61 -6.98
C SER A 194 -25.08 12.07 -7.43
N LYS A 195 -25.91 11.56 -6.50
CA LYS A 195 -27.18 10.91 -6.81
C LYS A 195 -28.38 11.88 -6.74
N ASP A 196 -28.16 13.04 -6.12
CA ASP A 196 -29.09 14.19 -6.06
C ASP A 196 -28.76 15.19 -7.17
#